data_AF-A0A345H4E7-F1
#
_entry.id   AF-A0A345H4E7-F1
#
_cell.length_a   1.000
_cell.length_b   1.000
_cell.length_c   1.000
_cell.angle_alpha   90.00
_cell.angle_beta   90.00
_cell.angle_gamma   90.00
#
_symmetry.space_group_name_H-M   'P 1'
#
loop_
_entity.id
_entity.type
_entity.pdbx_description
1 polymer ?
#
loop_
_entity_poly.entity_id
_entity_poly.type
_entity_poly.pdbx_seq_one_letter_code
_entity_poly.pdbx_strand_id
1 'polypeptide(L)'
;MPQLCGIFVLYKTYLQMKTIKITLLAFLSTLSCYAQQTFYEQLKANGNDAIYCTYYRYNATSEVYTPGEKGAEVNIKLIEIKGIPIGFKAFDVQTGKYLFGFDEVQNYGRADHYPITKMMKHKYDTEAYAMIDGSMYKFSVDKDHILKPVSLWEAYVLKRPESMKVDNNGKKKSKKKGFLKRVKNIGKAGSMSSSPEKKYLRNLDIKTLVNDYEKSMRAKQQSYKLSSKDKLNIAAIQKFRKEGKDFVKRYNDSIYNSPKEVENRRKWARINAGTSLSVTNNKKTTVWISSSIDNFSNTKINAGGQANADCRSDLYYFFSDKKGAKAYQFYSANSSCGSSATIN
;
A
#
# COMPACT_ATOMS: atom_id res chain seq x y z
N MET A 1 5.24 -84.92 1.53
CA MET A 1 5.98 -83.63 1.48
C MET A 1 6.59 -83.55 0.08
N PRO A 2 6.20 -82.65 -0.84
CA PRO A 2 6.30 -81.17 -0.71
C PRO A 2 5.21 -80.37 -1.47
N GLN A 3 4.46 -79.46 -0.84
CA GLN A 3 3.56 -78.57 -1.62
C GLN A 3 3.35 -77.15 -1.05
N LEU A 4 4.02 -76.78 0.04
CA LEU A 4 3.77 -75.49 0.72
C LEU A 4 4.78 -74.37 0.40
N CYS A 5 5.81 -74.61 -0.41
CA CYS A 5 6.87 -73.61 -0.66
C CYS A 5 6.53 -72.57 -1.76
N GLY A 6 5.55 -72.83 -2.63
CA GLY A 6 5.23 -71.94 -3.77
C GLY A 6 4.41 -70.70 -3.42
N ILE A 7 3.56 -70.77 -2.38
CA ILE A 7 2.60 -69.70 -2.06
C ILE A 7 3.29 -68.54 -1.31
N PHE A 8 4.33 -68.82 -0.52
CA PHE A 8 5.03 -67.81 0.27
C PHE A 8 5.89 -66.87 -0.59
N VAL A 9 6.42 -67.35 -1.72
CA VAL A 9 7.23 -66.54 -2.63
C VAL A 9 6.35 -65.53 -3.39
N LEU A 10 5.18 -65.96 -3.87
CA LEU A 10 4.24 -65.10 -4.61
C LEU A 10 3.67 -63.96 -3.75
N TYR A 11 3.36 -64.24 -2.47
CA TYR A 11 2.83 -63.22 -1.55
C TYR A 11 3.88 -62.15 -1.21
N LYS A 12 5.15 -62.53 -1.07
CA LYS A 12 6.26 -61.60 -0.78
C LYS A 12 6.55 -60.67 -1.96
N THR A 13 6.50 -61.19 -3.20
CA THR A 13 6.61 -60.37 -4.41
C THR A 13 5.40 -59.45 -4.63
N TYR A 14 4.19 -59.90 -4.30
CA TYR A 14 2.98 -59.07 -4.43
C TYR A 14 2.94 -57.92 -3.41
N LEU A 15 3.35 -58.18 -2.16
CA LEU A 15 3.52 -57.12 -1.16
C LEU A 15 4.62 -56.14 -1.57
N GLN A 16 5.79 -56.60 -2.00
CA GLN A 16 6.85 -55.70 -2.46
C GLN A 16 6.44 -54.83 -3.66
N MET A 17 5.69 -55.38 -4.63
CA MET A 17 5.17 -54.58 -5.74
C MET A 17 4.15 -53.52 -5.32
N LYS A 18 3.31 -53.78 -4.30
CA LYS A 18 2.38 -52.78 -3.76
C LYS A 18 3.12 -51.69 -2.97
N THR A 19 4.12 -52.05 -2.17
CA THR A 19 4.93 -51.07 -1.42
C THR A 19 5.71 -50.18 -2.39
N ILE A 20 6.32 -50.75 -3.43
CA ILE A 20 7.06 -49.99 -4.46
C ILE A 20 6.12 -49.03 -5.21
N LYS A 21 4.89 -49.44 -5.56
CA LYS A 21 3.92 -48.55 -6.21
C LYS A 21 3.50 -47.37 -5.32
N ILE A 22 3.32 -47.58 -4.02
CA ILE A 22 2.94 -46.51 -3.07
C ILE A 22 4.12 -45.57 -2.83
N THR A 23 5.35 -46.09 -2.69
CA THR A 23 6.56 -45.25 -2.52
C THR A 23 6.86 -44.45 -3.77
N LEU A 24 6.67 -45.01 -4.98
CA LEU A 24 6.87 -44.31 -6.25
C LEU A 24 5.83 -43.20 -6.47
N LEU A 25 4.57 -43.41 -6.03
CA LEU A 25 3.52 -42.39 -6.10
C LEU A 25 3.78 -41.23 -5.12
N ALA A 26 4.30 -41.54 -3.92
CA ALA A 26 4.75 -40.54 -2.95
C ALA A 26 6.03 -39.80 -3.36
N PHE A 27 6.90 -40.43 -4.15
CA PHE A 27 8.09 -39.78 -4.72
C PHE A 27 7.75 -38.93 -5.97
N LEU A 28 6.70 -39.29 -6.72
CA LEU A 28 6.20 -38.49 -7.84
C LEU A 28 5.41 -37.25 -7.40
N SER A 29 4.76 -37.29 -6.22
CA SER A 29 4.12 -36.10 -5.62
C SER A 29 5.14 -35.12 -5.02
N THR A 30 6.32 -35.58 -4.59
CA THR A 30 7.41 -34.68 -4.14
C THR A 30 8.22 -34.10 -5.30
N LEU A 31 8.35 -34.82 -6.41
CA LEU A 31 9.10 -34.36 -7.61
C LEU A 31 8.32 -33.42 -8.53
N SER A 32 7.03 -33.18 -8.29
CA SER A 32 6.22 -32.21 -9.06
C SER A 32 6.18 -30.81 -8.43
N CYS A 33 6.76 -30.63 -7.24
CA CYS A 33 7.10 -29.32 -6.66
C CYS A 33 8.38 -28.74 -7.31
N TYR A 34 8.40 -28.60 -8.64
CA TYR A 34 9.32 -27.65 -9.27
C TYR A 34 8.93 -26.27 -8.71
N ALA A 35 9.70 -25.83 -7.71
CA ALA A 35 9.26 -24.93 -6.67
C ALA A 35 8.89 -23.56 -7.24
N GLN A 36 7.60 -23.22 -7.25
CA GLN A 36 7.17 -21.85 -7.49
C GLN A 36 7.98 -20.95 -6.56
N GLN A 37 8.77 -20.06 -7.17
CA GLN A 37 9.59 -19.13 -6.41
C GLN A 37 8.68 -18.14 -5.68
N THR A 38 9.03 -17.82 -4.44
CA THR A 38 8.36 -16.76 -3.68
C THR A 38 8.55 -15.41 -4.37
N PHE A 39 7.77 -14.41 -3.94
CA PHE A 39 7.88 -13.03 -4.38
C PHE A 39 9.33 -12.52 -4.33
N TYR A 40 10.00 -12.68 -3.18
CA TYR A 40 11.37 -12.22 -3.00
C TYR A 40 12.39 -13.08 -3.74
N GLU A 41 12.18 -14.39 -3.84
CA GLU A 41 13.06 -15.28 -4.62
C GLU A 41 13.08 -14.88 -6.10
N GLN A 42 11.93 -14.55 -6.69
CA GLN A 42 11.86 -14.12 -8.10
C GLN A 42 12.52 -12.76 -8.32
N LEU A 43 12.26 -11.77 -7.46
CA LEU A 43 12.92 -10.47 -7.56
C LEU A 43 14.44 -10.59 -7.43
N LYS A 44 14.91 -11.39 -6.47
CA LYS A 44 16.34 -11.64 -6.26
C LYS A 44 16.96 -12.35 -7.46
N ALA A 45 16.27 -13.33 -8.05
CA ALA A 45 16.74 -14.06 -9.22
C ALA A 45 16.81 -13.20 -10.49
N ASN A 46 15.90 -12.25 -10.65
CA ASN A 46 15.90 -11.31 -11.76
C ASN A 46 17.04 -10.28 -11.66
N GLY A 47 17.40 -9.89 -10.43
CA GLY A 47 18.44 -8.89 -10.17
C GLY A 47 17.91 -7.45 -10.21
N ASN A 48 18.63 -6.53 -9.57
CA ASN A 48 18.20 -5.13 -9.40
C ASN A 48 18.26 -4.30 -10.68
N ASP A 49 18.96 -4.78 -11.71
CA ASP A 49 19.08 -4.13 -13.01
C ASP A 49 18.07 -4.68 -14.03
N ALA A 50 17.21 -5.60 -13.61
CA ALA A 50 16.11 -6.10 -14.44
C ALA A 50 15.20 -4.94 -14.88
N ILE A 51 14.87 -4.92 -16.17
CA ILE A 51 13.99 -3.93 -16.78
C ILE A 51 12.64 -4.58 -17.05
N TYR A 52 11.57 -3.88 -16.70
CA TYR A 52 10.20 -4.32 -16.91
C TYR A 52 9.45 -3.33 -17.80
N CYS A 53 8.72 -3.86 -18.78
CA CYS A 53 7.80 -3.09 -19.61
C CYS A 53 6.42 -3.07 -18.95
N THR A 54 5.90 -1.87 -18.67
CA THR A 54 4.58 -1.70 -18.06
C THR A 54 3.46 -1.83 -19.10
N TYR A 55 2.39 -2.53 -18.76
CA TYR A 55 1.16 -2.62 -19.54
C TYR A 55 -0.05 -2.46 -18.62
N TYR A 56 -0.89 -1.47 -18.94
CA TYR A 56 -2.17 -1.26 -18.28
C TYR A 56 -3.24 -2.15 -18.90
N ARG A 57 -4.20 -2.58 -18.09
CA ARG A 57 -5.34 -3.31 -18.59
C ARG A 57 -6.27 -2.40 -19.39
N TYR A 58 -6.65 -2.84 -20.59
CA TYR A 58 -7.55 -2.07 -21.46
C TYR A 58 -9.00 -2.05 -20.95
N ASN A 59 -9.48 -3.15 -20.35
CA ASN A 59 -10.86 -3.26 -19.84
C ASN A 59 -10.90 -4.02 -18.50
N ALA A 60 -11.36 -3.33 -17.45
CA ALA A 60 -11.45 -3.83 -16.07
C ALA A 60 -12.49 -4.94 -15.87
N THR A 61 -13.51 -5.04 -16.72
CA THR A 61 -14.68 -5.91 -16.50
C THR A 61 -14.61 -7.26 -17.22
N SER A 62 -13.65 -7.46 -18.12
CA SER A 62 -13.49 -8.73 -18.84
C SER A 62 -12.93 -9.83 -17.91
N GLU A 63 -13.14 -11.11 -18.21
CA GLU A 63 -12.34 -12.19 -17.60
C GLU A 63 -10.97 -12.34 -18.29
N VAL A 64 -10.82 -11.75 -19.48
CA VAL A 64 -9.60 -11.81 -20.28
C VAL A 64 -8.79 -10.55 -20.05
N TYR A 65 -7.51 -10.71 -19.73
CA TYR A 65 -6.58 -9.60 -19.67
C TYR A 65 -6.17 -9.20 -21.09
N THR A 66 -6.52 -7.98 -21.49
CA THR A 66 -6.10 -7.40 -22.75
C THR A 66 -5.09 -6.28 -22.46
N PRO A 67 -3.80 -6.45 -22.80
CA PRO A 67 -2.79 -5.42 -22.56
C PRO A 67 -3.06 -4.20 -23.46
N GLY A 68 -3.14 -3.03 -22.83
CA GLY A 68 -3.25 -1.74 -23.49
C GLY A 68 -1.95 -1.30 -24.15
N GLU A 69 -1.70 0.00 -24.12
CA GLU A 69 -0.44 0.58 -24.62
C GLU A 69 0.71 0.30 -23.66
N LYS A 70 1.93 0.31 -24.23
CA LYS A 70 3.15 0.15 -23.44
C LYS A 70 3.36 1.44 -22.64
N GLY A 71 3.44 1.31 -21.33
CA GLY A 71 3.81 2.39 -20.42
C GLY A 71 5.33 2.52 -20.26
N ALA A 72 5.74 3.14 -19.14
CA ALA A 72 7.15 3.32 -18.81
C ALA A 72 7.90 1.99 -18.63
N GLU A 73 9.21 2.01 -18.93
CA GLU A 73 10.13 0.95 -18.52
C GLU A 73 10.60 1.22 -17.10
N VAL A 74 10.56 0.20 -16.24
CA VAL A 74 10.87 0.35 -14.81
C VAL A 74 11.93 -0.65 -14.36
N ASN A 75 12.79 -0.26 -13.42
CA ASN A 75 13.60 -1.18 -12.64
C ASN A 75 12.92 -1.47 -11.31
N ILE A 76 12.65 -2.75 -11.03
CA ILE A 76 12.06 -3.18 -9.77
C ILE A 76 13.14 -3.80 -8.90
N LYS A 77 13.52 -3.10 -7.84
CA LYS A 77 14.65 -3.43 -6.96
C LYS A 77 14.15 -4.02 -5.65
N LEU A 78 14.79 -5.10 -5.20
CA LEU A 78 14.53 -5.69 -3.89
C LEU A 78 15.06 -4.77 -2.78
N ILE A 79 14.27 -4.56 -1.72
CA ILE A 79 14.73 -3.89 -0.50
C ILE A 79 15.07 -4.96 0.54
N GLU A 80 16.28 -4.89 1.08
CA GLU A 80 16.72 -5.71 2.19
C GLU A 80 17.17 -4.84 3.37
N ILE A 81 16.90 -5.28 4.60
CA ILE A 81 17.55 -4.73 5.80
C ILE A 81 18.39 -5.84 6.41
N LYS A 82 19.71 -5.64 6.47
CA LYS A 82 20.67 -6.64 6.98
C LYS A 82 20.52 -8.00 6.28
N GLY A 83 20.28 -7.98 4.95
CA GLY A 83 20.08 -9.19 4.13
C GLY A 83 18.72 -9.87 4.30
N ILE A 84 17.78 -9.27 5.03
CA ILE A 84 16.41 -9.74 5.16
C ILE A 84 15.56 -8.99 4.14
N PRO A 85 14.93 -9.65 3.15
CA PRO A 85 14.04 -8.98 2.20
C PRO A 85 12.78 -8.47 2.91
N ILE A 86 12.48 -7.19 2.69
CA ILE A 86 11.36 -6.50 3.35
C ILE A 86 10.41 -5.80 2.37
N GLY A 87 10.71 -5.81 1.08
CA GLY A 87 9.93 -5.04 0.11
C GLY A 87 10.61 -4.87 -1.22
N PHE A 88 10.11 -3.93 -2.01
CA PHE A 88 10.65 -3.55 -3.31
C PHE A 88 10.40 -2.07 -3.59
N LYS A 89 11.19 -1.50 -4.50
CA LYS A 89 10.98 -0.17 -5.09
C LYS A 89 11.11 -0.24 -6.59
N ALA A 90 10.21 0.43 -7.29
CA ALA A 90 10.22 0.60 -8.73
C ALA A 90 10.69 2.02 -9.08
N PHE A 91 11.59 2.10 -10.05
CA PHE A 91 12.14 3.35 -10.55
C PHE A 91 11.95 3.41 -12.06
N ASP A 92 11.63 4.59 -12.57
CA ASP A 92 11.62 4.85 -14.01
C ASP A 92 13.03 4.72 -14.58
N VAL A 93 13.19 3.93 -15.65
CA VAL A 93 14.51 3.65 -16.25
C VAL A 93 15.13 4.90 -16.87
N GLN A 94 14.32 5.81 -17.44
CA GLN A 94 14.83 6.98 -18.16
C GLN A 94 15.26 8.10 -17.21
N THR A 95 14.46 8.34 -16.18
CA THR A 95 14.61 9.48 -15.27
C THR A 95 15.24 9.10 -13.93
N GLY A 96 15.29 7.80 -13.60
CA GLY A 96 15.73 7.30 -12.29
C GLY A 96 14.77 7.65 -11.15
N LYS A 97 13.62 8.25 -11.44
CA LYS A 97 12.66 8.70 -10.42
C LYS A 97 11.95 7.51 -9.79
N TYR A 98 11.77 7.57 -8.48
CA TYR A 98 10.90 6.63 -7.76
C TYR A 98 9.46 6.73 -8.28
N LEU A 99 8.85 5.58 -8.58
CA LEU A 99 7.47 5.51 -9.05
C LEU A 99 6.54 4.93 -7.98
N PHE A 100 6.84 3.72 -7.53
CA PHE A 100 6.03 2.99 -6.55
C PHE A 100 6.88 1.95 -5.82
N GLY A 101 6.35 1.38 -4.74
CA GLY A 101 7.05 0.35 -3.98
C GLY A 101 6.34 0.07 -2.68
N PHE A 102 6.42 -1.18 -2.23
CA PHE A 102 5.90 -1.61 -0.93
C PHE A 102 7.04 -2.16 -0.09
N ASP A 103 7.07 -1.76 1.18
CA ASP A 103 7.98 -2.33 2.15
C ASP A 103 7.34 -2.40 3.54
N GLU A 104 7.89 -3.28 4.36
CA GLU A 104 7.36 -3.56 5.69
C GLU A 104 7.41 -2.37 6.65
N VAL A 105 8.30 -1.41 6.44
CA VAL A 105 8.64 -0.35 7.40
C VAL A 105 7.93 0.96 7.09
N GLN A 106 8.00 1.45 5.85
CA GLN A 106 7.63 2.82 5.47
C GLN A 106 6.45 2.87 4.50
N ASN A 107 6.49 2.12 3.39
CA ASN A 107 5.50 2.26 2.31
C ASN A 107 4.27 1.36 2.47
N TYR A 108 3.80 1.21 3.72
CA TYR A 108 2.58 0.46 4.09
C TYR A 108 2.47 -0.97 3.53
N GLY A 109 3.58 -1.54 3.05
CA GLY A 109 3.62 -2.87 2.46
C GLY A 109 3.57 -3.96 3.52
N ARG A 110 2.92 -5.07 3.21
CA ARG A 110 2.88 -6.26 4.06
C ARG A 110 3.14 -7.49 3.20
N ALA A 111 4.14 -8.27 3.58
CA ALA A 111 4.38 -9.57 2.99
C ALA A 111 3.24 -10.51 3.38
N ASP A 112 2.64 -11.16 2.39
CA ASP A 112 1.72 -12.26 2.60
C ASP A 112 2.50 -13.52 2.96
N HIS A 113 2.67 -13.72 4.27
CA HIS A 113 3.47 -14.77 4.92
C HIS A 113 4.97 -14.67 4.63
N TYR A 114 5.80 -14.88 5.66
CA TYR A 114 7.26 -14.89 5.55
C TYR A 114 7.81 -16.22 6.09
N PRO A 115 8.81 -16.84 5.44
CA PRO A 115 9.55 -16.40 4.24
C PRO A 115 8.86 -16.78 2.91
N ILE A 116 7.79 -17.58 2.96
CA ILE A 116 7.05 -18.02 1.77
C ILE A 116 6.09 -16.93 1.31
N THR A 117 6.68 -15.81 0.88
CA THR A 117 5.93 -14.62 0.48
C THR A 117 5.31 -14.83 -0.88
N LYS A 118 3.98 -14.87 -0.93
CA LYS A 118 3.21 -14.95 -2.17
C LYS A 118 3.09 -13.58 -2.86
N MET A 119 2.88 -12.53 -2.07
CA MET A 119 2.69 -11.18 -2.58
C MET A 119 3.05 -10.15 -1.53
N MET A 120 3.27 -8.92 -1.99
CA MET A 120 3.29 -7.73 -1.14
C MET A 120 1.96 -6.99 -1.30
N LYS A 121 1.25 -6.75 -0.20
CA LYS A 121 -0.03 -6.01 -0.21
C LYS A 121 0.08 -4.70 0.54
N HIS A 122 -0.77 -3.74 0.18
CA HIS A 122 -0.94 -2.53 0.95
C HIS A 122 -1.66 -2.85 2.27
N LYS A 123 -1.31 -2.15 3.34
CA LYS A 123 -1.90 -2.37 4.66
C LYS A 123 -3.34 -1.85 4.75
N TYR A 124 -3.64 -0.78 4.03
CA TYR A 124 -4.89 -0.01 4.17
C TYR A 124 -5.77 -0.02 2.93
N ASP A 125 -5.30 -0.63 1.84
CA ASP A 125 -6.00 -0.63 0.56
C ASP A 125 -5.92 -2.04 -0.06
N THR A 126 -6.66 -2.22 -1.14
CA THR A 126 -6.77 -3.47 -1.89
C THR A 126 -5.55 -3.72 -2.79
N GLU A 127 -4.62 -2.79 -2.96
CA GLU A 127 -3.48 -3.01 -3.84
C GLU A 127 -2.55 -4.13 -3.38
N ALA A 128 -2.17 -5.01 -4.30
CA ALA A 128 -1.15 -6.04 -4.07
C ALA A 128 -0.30 -6.31 -5.32
N TYR A 129 0.93 -6.76 -5.09
CA TYR A 129 1.88 -7.11 -6.14
C TYR A 129 2.34 -8.55 -5.93
N ALA A 130 2.22 -9.38 -6.98
CA ALA A 130 2.75 -10.73 -7.01
C ALA A 130 3.82 -10.86 -8.10
N MET A 131 4.85 -11.66 -7.85
CA MET A 131 5.79 -12.07 -8.87
C MET A 131 5.36 -13.42 -9.42
N ILE A 132 5.17 -13.53 -10.73
CA ILE A 132 4.81 -14.78 -11.40
C ILE A 132 5.64 -14.88 -12.68
N ASP A 133 6.36 -15.99 -12.86
CA ASP A 133 7.24 -16.24 -14.00
C ASP A 133 8.23 -15.10 -14.29
N GLY A 134 8.76 -14.50 -13.21
CA GLY A 134 9.73 -13.42 -13.27
C GLY A 134 9.15 -12.05 -13.61
N SER A 135 7.84 -11.94 -13.88
CA SER A 135 7.13 -10.66 -14.09
C SER A 135 6.35 -10.24 -12.85
N MET A 136 6.13 -8.94 -12.66
CA MET A 136 5.31 -8.43 -11.55
C MET A 136 3.89 -8.11 -12.05
N TYR A 137 2.89 -8.44 -11.26
CA TYR A 137 1.49 -8.21 -11.56
C TYR A 137 0.83 -7.48 -10.40
N LYS A 138 0.13 -6.37 -10.70
CA LYS A 138 -0.61 -5.57 -9.72
C LYS A 138 -2.07 -5.97 -9.71
N PHE A 139 -2.56 -6.36 -8.54
CA PHE A 139 -3.93 -6.79 -8.29
C PHE A 139 -4.63 -5.85 -7.32
N SER A 140 -5.96 -5.82 -7.41
CA SER A 140 -6.83 -5.45 -6.30
C SER A 140 -7.26 -6.73 -5.56
N VAL A 141 -6.90 -6.87 -4.29
CA VAL A 141 -7.23 -8.02 -3.45
C VAL A 141 -8.28 -7.66 -2.42
N ASP A 142 -9.16 -8.61 -2.15
CA ASP A 142 -10.15 -8.51 -1.10
C ASP A 142 -9.55 -8.79 0.30
N LYS A 143 -10.43 -8.76 1.30
CA LYS A 143 -10.07 -9.02 2.71
C LYS A 143 -9.51 -10.44 2.92
N ASP A 144 -9.84 -11.39 2.05
CA ASP A 144 -9.37 -12.78 2.13
C ASP A 144 -7.97 -12.97 1.51
N HIS A 145 -7.41 -11.91 0.94
CA HIS A 145 -6.07 -11.88 0.38
C HIS A 145 -5.87 -12.94 -0.72
N ILE A 146 -6.90 -13.10 -1.55
CA ILE A 146 -6.92 -14.02 -2.68
C ILE A 146 -6.60 -13.23 -3.96
N LEU A 147 -5.62 -13.71 -4.72
CA LEU A 147 -5.37 -13.20 -6.07
C LEU A 147 -6.47 -13.69 -7.00
N LYS A 148 -7.14 -12.76 -7.70
CA LYS A 148 -8.17 -13.09 -8.68
C LYS A 148 -7.75 -12.58 -10.07
N PRO A 149 -7.91 -13.37 -11.14
CA PRO A 149 -7.57 -12.94 -12.50
C PRO A 149 -8.25 -11.62 -12.90
N VAL A 150 -9.52 -11.46 -12.53
CA VAL A 150 -10.32 -10.28 -12.84
C VAL A 150 -9.84 -9.01 -12.15
N SER A 151 -9.04 -9.13 -11.08
CA SER A 151 -8.54 -7.97 -10.35
C SER A 151 -7.14 -7.53 -10.78
N LEU A 152 -6.55 -8.19 -11.78
CA LEU A 152 -5.31 -7.75 -12.41
C LEU A 152 -5.55 -6.41 -13.12
N TRP A 153 -4.78 -5.39 -12.74
CA TRP A 153 -4.88 -4.03 -13.27
C TRP A 153 -3.67 -3.65 -14.14
N GLU A 154 -2.47 -4.00 -13.68
CA GLU A 154 -1.21 -3.67 -14.36
C GLU A 154 -0.28 -4.87 -14.38
N ALA A 155 0.46 -5.01 -15.48
CA ALA A 155 1.51 -6.01 -15.62
C ALA A 155 2.85 -5.31 -15.92
N TYR A 156 3.89 -5.73 -15.23
CA TYR A 156 5.27 -5.32 -15.40
C TYR A 156 6.02 -6.53 -15.93
N VAL A 157 6.11 -6.63 -17.25
CA VAL A 157 6.66 -7.80 -17.93
C VAL A 157 8.16 -7.65 -18.03
N LEU A 158 8.90 -8.63 -17.52
CA LEU A 158 10.36 -8.65 -17.61
C LEU A 158 10.79 -8.58 -19.09
N LYS A 159 11.57 -7.56 -19.44
CA LYS A 159 12.16 -7.39 -20.77
C LYS A 159 13.15 -8.52 -21.01
N ARG A 160 12.94 -9.28 -22.08
CA ARG A 160 13.82 -10.39 -22.46
C ARG A 160 14.66 -9.97 -23.67
N PRO A 161 15.94 -10.35 -23.76
CA PRO A 161 16.74 -10.06 -24.94
C PRO A 161 16.09 -10.67 -26.20
N GLU A 162 16.08 -9.93 -27.31
CA GLU A 162 15.32 -10.23 -28.54
C GLU A 162 15.78 -11.50 -29.31
N SER A 163 16.78 -12.24 -28.83
CA SER A 163 17.25 -13.46 -29.50
C SER A 163 16.61 -14.74 -28.95
N MET A 164 15.35 -14.98 -29.32
CA MET A 164 14.87 -16.35 -29.55
C MET A 164 14.41 -16.44 -30.99
N LYS A 165 15.37 -16.56 -31.91
CA LYS A 165 15.10 -17.19 -33.20
C LYS A 165 14.58 -18.58 -32.89
N VAL A 166 13.35 -18.86 -33.28
CA VAL A 166 12.81 -20.23 -33.29
C VAL A 166 13.58 -20.96 -34.38
N ASP A 167 14.62 -21.69 -33.99
CA ASP A 167 15.28 -22.65 -34.88
C ASP A 167 14.28 -23.76 -35.20
N ASN A 168 13.72 -23.68 -36.41
CA ASN A 168 12.87 -24.69 -37.02
C ASN A 168 13.66 -25.91 -37.52
N ASN A 169 14.73 -26.33 -36.83
CA ASN A 169 15.44 -27.55 -37.20
C ASN A 169 15.78 -28.40 -35.99
N GLY A 170 15.15 -29.57 -35.96
CA GLY A 170 15.28 -30.53 -34.88
C GLY A 170 16.70 -31.04 -34.71
N LYS A 171 17.15 -31.11 -33.46
CA LYS A 171 17.98 -32.20 -32.95
C LYS A 171 17.79 -32.33 -31.43
N LYS A 172 17.42 -33.55 -31.06
CA LYS A 172 17.07 -34.03 -29.73
C LYS A 172 18.31 -33.97 -28.81
N LYS A 173 18.32 -33.07 -27.81
CA LYS A 173 19.23 -33.14 -26.65
C LYS A 173 18.47 -32.86 -25.34
N SER A 174 18.98 -33.48 -24.28
CA SER A 174 18.30 -33.96 -23.08
C SER A 174 17.67 -32.91 -22.15
N LYS A 175 16.62 -33.35 -21.45
CA LYS A 175 15.68 -32.62 -20.61
C LYS A 175 16.33 -31.90 -19.40
N LYS A 176 16.20 -30.57 -19.32
CA LYS A 176 15.94 -29.83 -18.08
C LYS A 176 14.52 -29.25 -18.18
N LYS A 177 13.56 -29.86 -17.48
CA LYS A 177 12.14 -29.43 -17.49
C LYS A 177 11.95 -28.23 -16.56
N GLY A 178 12.12 -27.03 -17.08
CA GLY A 178 11.52 -25.81 -16.52
C GLY A 178 10.11 -25.61 -17.08
N PHE A 179 9.24 -24.97 -16.30
CA PHE A 179 7.81 -24.75 -16.50
C PHE A 179 7.40 -23.93 -17.75
N LEU A 180 8.21 -23.92 -18.82
CA LEU A 180 8.01 -23.17 -20.07
C LEU A 180 7.28 -23.99 -21.15
N LYS A 181 6.18 -24.67 -20.81
CA LYS A 181 5.31 -25.32 -21.81
C LYS A 181 3.89 -24.79 -21.77
N ARG A 182 3.73 -23.47 -21.94
CA ARG A 182 2.47 -22.88 -22.42
C ARG A 182 2.75 -21.72 -23.38
N VAL A 183 3.33 -22.06 -24.54
CA VAL A 183 3.12 -21.32 -25.78
C VAL A 183 2.47 -22.32 -26.72
N LYS A 184 1.13 -22.36 -26.77
CA LYS A 184 0.41 -23.12 -27.79
C LYS A 184 0.28 -22.22 -29.03
N ASN A 185 0.84 -22.71 -30.13
CA ASN A 185 0.61 -22.34 -31.53
C ASN A 185 0.74 -20.85 -31.91
N ILE A 186 1.85 -20.54 -32.60
CA ILE A 186 2.07 -19.28 -33.32
C ILE A 186 1.16 -19.27 -34.55
N GLY A 187 -0.09 -18.84 -34.36
CA GLY A 187 -1.00 -18.46 -35.45
C GLY A 187 -0.72 -17.01 -35.85
N LYS A 188 -0.59 -16.77 -37.17
CA LYS A 188 -0.39 -15.44 -37.76
C LYS A 188 -1.57 -14.52 -37.41
N ALA A 189 -1.34 -13.55 -36.53
CA ALA A 189 -2.25 -12.42 -36.33
C ALA A 189 -1.53 -11.15 -36.80
N GLY A 190 -2.19 -10.41 -37.68
CA GLY A 190 -1.62 -9.36 -38.51
C GLY A 190 -1.04 -8.16 -37.76
N SER A 191 -0.09 -7.53 -38.46
CA SER A 191 0.19 -6.08 -38.52
C SER A 191 -0.47 -5.21 -37.43
N MET A 192 0.16 -5.13 -36.27
CA MET A 192 0.16 -3.95 -35.40
C MET A 192 1.36 -4.10 -34.46
N SER A 193 2.32 -3.17 -34.56
CA SER A 193 3.52 -3.03 -33.72
C SER A 193 3.36 -3.65 -32.31
N SER A 194 3.76 -4.91 -32.13
CA SER A 194 3.68 -5.62 -30.86
C SER A 194 5.08 -6.00 -30.40
N SER A 195 5.60 -5.33 -29.37
CA SER A 195 6.81 -5.76 -28.68
C SER A 195 6.71 -7.23 -28.23
N PRO A 196 7.85 -7.93 -28.05
CA PRO A 196 7.87 -9.30 -27.53
C PRO A 196 7.07 -9.47 -26.24
N GLU A 197 7.10 -8.49 -25.34
CA GLU A 197 6.38 -8.51 -24.06
C GLU A 197 4.85 -8.39 -24.24
N LYS A 198 4.39 -7.52 -25.15
CA LYS A 198 2.97 -7.39 -25.47
C LYS A 198 2.43 -8.68 -26.10
N LYS A 199 3.22 -9.30 -26.96
CA LYS A 199 2.89 -10.61 -27.56
C LYS A 199 2.86 -11.72 -26.50
N TYR A 200 3.78 -11.71 -25.53
CA TYR A 200 3.74 -12.62 -24.39
C TYR A 200 2.43 -12.49 -23.62
N LEU A 201 2.06 -11.27 -23.21
CA LEU A 201 0.82 -11.02 -22.46
C LEU A 201 -0.45 -11.43 -23.22
N ARG A 202 -0.53 -11.16 -24.53
CA ARG A 202 -1.70 -11.54 -25.35
C ARG A 202 -1.92 -13.06 -25.43
N ASN A 203 -0.84 -13.84 -25.34
CA ASN A 203 -0.89 -15.30 -25.43
C ASN A 203 -0.95 -15.98 -24.05
N LEU A 204 -0.95 -15.19 -22.98
CA LEU A 204 -0.93 -15.69 -21.61
C LEU A 204 -2.35 -15.96 -21.14
N ASP A 205 -2.61 -17.20 -20.73
CA ASP A 205 -3.82 -17.53 -20.01
C ASP A 205 -3.70 -17.04 -18.56
N ILE A 206 -4.05 -15.76 -18.34
CA ILE A 206 -3.97 -15.11 -17.03
C ILE A 206 -4.82 -15.83 -15.99
N LYS A 207 -6.00 -16.35 -16.38
CA LYS A 207 -6.88 -17.08 -15.46
C LYS A 207 -6.16 -18.29 -14.90
N THR A 208 -5.59 -19.11 -15.76
CA THR A 208 -4.88 -20.30 -15.32
C THR A 208 -3.56 -19.95 -14.63
N LEU A 209 -2.82 -18.93 -15.10
CA LEU A 209 -1.57 -18.48 -14.47
C LEU A 209 -1.78 -18.07 -13.01
N VAL A 210 -2.76 -17.20 -12.75
CA VAL A 210 -3.03 -16.67 -11.41
C VAL A 210 -3.56 -17.78 -10.50
N ASN A 211 -4.46 -18.63 -11.00
CA ASN A 211 -5.02 -19.73 -10.20
C ASN A 211 -3.95 -20.78 -9.84
N ASP A 212 -3.09 -21.17 -10.79
CA ASP A 212 -2.00 -22.12 -10.57
C ASP A 212 -0.98 -21.53 -9.56
N TYR A 213 -0.67 -20.24 -9.68
CA TYR A 213 0.20 -19.53 -8.74
C TYR A 213 -0.38 -19.48 -7.32
N GLU A 214 -1.63 -19.04 -7.18
CA GLU A 214 -2.33 -18.95 -5.89
C GLU A 214 -2.38 -20.32 -5.21
N LYS A 215 -2.76 -21.37 -5.96
CA LYS A 215 -2.85 -22.75 -5.45
C LYS A 215 -1.48 -23.26 -4.99
N SER A 216 -0.45 -23.09 -5.80
CA SER A 216 0.89 -23.60 -5.49
C SER A 216 1.52 -22.87 -4.30
N MET A 217 1.38 -21.54 -4.23
CA MET A 217 1.93 -20.75 -3.13
C MET A 217 1.19 -21.00 -1.81
N ARG A 218 -0.14 -21.17 -1.82
CA ARG A 218 -0.88 -21.55 -0.60
C ARG A 218 -0.46 -22.93 -0.09
N ALA A 219 -0.33 -23.91 -0.98
CA ALA A 219 0.16 -25.24 -0.60
C ALA A 219 1.58 -25.17 -0.01
N LYS A 220 2.46 -24.34 -0.60
CA LYS A 220 3.82 -24.08 -0.09
C LYS A 220 3.78 -23.43 1.29
N GLN A 221 2.93 -22.42 1.51
CA GLN A 221 2.76 -21.76 2.80
C GLN A 221 2.24 -22.72 3.88
N GLN A 222 1.24 -23.54 3.57
CA GLN A 222 0.64 -24.50 4.51
C GLN A 222 1.60 -25.62 4.92
N SER A 223 2.46 -26.08 4.01
CA SER A 223 3.42 -27.15 4.28
C SER A 223 4.73 -26.67 4.90
N TYR A 224 5.01 -25.36 4.89
CA TYR A 224 6.27 -24.82 5.35
C TYR A 224 6.38 -24.79 6.88
N LYS A 225 7.49 -25.33 7.40
CA LYS A 225 7.84 -25.26 8.82
C LYS A 225 8.89 -24.18 9.03
N LEU A 226 8.60 -23.20 9.87
CA LEU A 226 9.52 -22.10 10.19
C LEU A 226 10.79 -22.61 10.86
N SER A 227 11.93 -22.27 10.27
CA SER A 227 13.25 -22.49 10.89
C SER A 227 13.52 -21.48 12.01
N SER A 228 14.54 -21.72 12.84
CA SER A 228 15.00 -20.74 13.84
C SER A 228 15.43 -19.42 13.18
N LYS A 229 16.07 -19.49 12.01
CA LYS A 229 16.46 -18.30 11.23
C LYS A 229 15.24 -17.52 10.76
N ASP A 230 14.19 -18.20 10.32
CA ASP A 230 12.95 -17.53 9.89
C ASP A 230 12.28 -16.80 11.04
N LYS A 231 12.21 -17.42 12.22
CA LYS A 231 11.66 -16.78 13.42
C LYS A 231 12.44 -15.52 13.81
N LEU A 232 13.77 -15.57 13.76
CA LEU A 232 14.63 -14.41 14.02
C LEU A 232 14.40 -13.31 12.98
N ASN A 233 14.31 -13.66 11.70
CA ASN A 233 14.03 -12.71 10.63
C ASN A 233 12.66 -12.05 10.80
N ILE A 234 11.63 -12.81 11.14
CA ILE A 234 10.28 -12.30 11.42
C ILE A 234 10.31 -11.31 12.60
N ALA A 235 11.00 -11.67 13.69
CA ALA A 235 11.15 -10.79 14.84
C ALA A 235 11.92 -9.51 14.48
N ALA A 236 12.96 -9.60 13.66
CA ALA A 236 13.70 -8.44 13.17
C ALA A 236 12.82 -7.51 12.32
N ILE A 237 12.03 -8.06 11.39
CA ILE A 237 11.05 -7.29 10.59
C ILE A 237 10.05 -6.57 11.51
N GLN A 238 9.49 -7.27 12.51
CA GLN A 238 8.57 -6.68 13.49
C GLN A 238 9.24 -5.54 14.28
N LYS A 239 10.51 -5.71 14.67
CA LYS A 239 11.30 -4.68 15.34
C LYS A 239 11.48 -3.44 14.45
N PHE A 240 11.91 -3.61 13.19
CA PHE A 240 12.06 -2.50 12.24
C PHE A 240 10.75 -1.74 12.02
N ARG A 241 9.63 -2.47 11.92
CA ARG A 241 8.28 -1.86 11.85
C ARG A 241 7.98 -0.97 13.05
N LYS A 242 8.29 -1.44 14.26
CA LYS A 242 8.05 -0.70 15.50
C LYS A 242 8.93 0.55 15.56
N GLU A 243 10.23 0.40 15.27
CA GLU A 243 11.18 1.51 15.26
C GLU A 243 10.79 2.60 14.25
N GLY A 244 10.34 2.22 13.06
CA GLY A 244 9.83 3.17 12.05
C GLY A 244 8.61 3.96 12.53
N LYS A 245 7.63 3.28 13.15
CA LYS A 245 6.45 3.96 13.74
C LYS A 245 6.84 4.88 14.89
N ASP A 246 7.71 4.42 15.79
CA ASP A 246 8.16 5.21 16.94
C ASP A 246 8.92 6.45 16.47
N PHE A 247 9.72 6.35 15.40
CA PHE A 247 10.39 7.49 14.77
C PHE A 247 9.39 8.51 14.20
N VAL A 248 8.43 8.08 13.38
CA VAL A 248 7.42 8.97 12.80
C VAL A 248 6.60 9.65 13.91
N LYS A 249 6.21 8.90 14.94
CA LYS A 249 5.51 9.46 16.10
C LYS A 249 6.35 10.55 16.78
N ARG A 250 7.62 10.28 17.10
CA ARG A 250 8.49 11.29 17.74
C ARG A 250 8.66 12.54 16.89
N TYR A 251 8.81 12.39 15.57
CA TYR A 251 8.93 13.52 14.65
C TYR A 251 7.64 14.35 14.62
N ASN A 252 6.48 13.70 14.52
CA ASN A 252 5.18 14.38 14.52
C ASN A 252 4.90 15.06 15.88
N ASP A 253 5.22 14.40 16.99
CA ASP A 253 5.10 14.98 18.33
C ASP A 253 6.01 16.22 18.47
N SER A 254 7.22 16.18 17.90
CA SER A 254 8.14 17.32 17.89
C SER A 254 7.59 18.51 17.10
N ILE A 255 6.97 18.27 15.93
CA ILE A 255 6.32 19.33 15.16
C ILE A 255 5.10 19.87 15.90
N TYR A 256 4.25 18.97 16.39
CA TYR A 256 3.02 19.32 17.10
C TYR A 256 3.31 20.15 18.36
N ASN A 257 4.39 19.83 19.08
CA ASN A 257 4.82 20.56 20.28
C ASN A 257 5.74 21.75 19.98
N SER A 258 6.00 22.07 18.72
CA SER A 258 6.81 23.23 18.37
C SER A 258 6.13 24.54 18.80
N PRO A 259 6.89 25.59 19.20
CA PRO A 259 6.31 26.87 19.63
C PRO A 259 5.34 27.46 18.60
N LYS A 260 5.68 27.38 17.31
CA LYS A 260 4.84 27.85 16.21
C LYS A 260 3.49 27.15 16.15
N GLU A 261 3.48 25.81 16.26
CA GLU A 261 2.23 25.05 16.20
C GLU A 261 1.38 25.22 17.46
N VAL A 262 2.00 25.35 18.63
CA VAL A 262 1.31 25.71 19.88
C VAL A 262 0.63 27.06 19.75
N GLU A 263 1.32 28.07 19.20
CA GLU A 263 0.75 29.40 18.98
C GLU A 263 -0.38 29.38 17.94
N ASN A 264 -0.20 28.67 16.83
CA ASN A 264 -1.26 28.47 15.85
C ASN A 264 -2.51 27.87 16.49
N ARG A 265 -2.38 26.81 17.29
CA ARG A 265 -3.52 26.19 18.00
C ARG A 265 -4.17 27.15 18.99
N ARG A 266 -3.39 27.94 19.73
CA ARG A 266 -3.93 28.99 20.62
C ARG A 266 -4.72 30.04 19.83
N LYS A 267 -4.20 30.49 18.68
CA LYS A 267 -4.89 31.43 17.79
C LYS A 267 -6.22 30.86 17.30
N TRP A 268 -6.22 29.62 16.81
CA TRP A 268 -7.44 28.94 16.37
C TRP A 268 -8.43 28.72 17.51
N ALA A 269 -7.96 28.38 18.71
CA ALA A 269 -8.82 28.26 19.89
C ALA A 269 -9.49 29.60 20.23
N ARG A 270 -8.77 30.72 20.14
CA ARG A 270 -9.34 32.08 20.34
C ARG A 270 -10.41 32.42 19.29
N ILE A 271 -10.16 32.07 18.03
CA ILE A 271 -11.15 32.27 16.94
C ILE A 271 -12.39 31.40 17.17
N ASN A 272 -12.21 30.15 17.62
CA ASN A 272 -13.28 29.18 17.79
C ASN A 272 -14.06 29.32 19.11
N ALA A 273 -13.56 30.09 20.08
CA ALA A 273 -14.23 30.35 21.36
C ALA A 273 -15.52 31.19 21.25
N GLY A 274 -15.95 31.51 20.02
CA GLY A 274 -17.09 32.38 19.74
C GLY A 274 -16.69 33.85 19.78
N THR A 275 -17.40 34.67 19.01
CA THR A 275 -17.11 36.11 18.90
C THR A 275 -17.85 36.94 19.93
N SER A 276 -18.62 36.33 20.83
CA SER A 276 -19.49 37.03 21.77
C SER A 276 -18.75 37.40 23.06
N LEU A 277 -18.92 38.64 23.50
CA LEU A 277 -18.55 39.16 24.82
C LEU A 277 -19.82 39.70 25.47
N SER A 278 -20.09 39.33 26.71
CA SER A 278 -21.21 39.91 27.45
C SER A 278 -20.77 41.15 28.23
N VAL A 279 -21.32 42.31 27.91
CA VAL A 279 -20.95 43.60 28.47
C VAL A 279 -22.01 44.06 29.47
N THR A 280 -21.61 44.30 30.72
CA THR A 280 -22.47 44.82 31.78
C THR A 280 -22.15 46.29 32.06
N ASN A 281 -23.18 47.13 32.17
CA ASN A 281 -23.04 48.53 32.52
C ASN A 281 -23.32 48.76 34.01
N ASN A 282 -22.27 48.95 34.81
CA ASN A 282 -22.40 49.27 36.25
C ASN A 282 -22.53 50.77 36.53
N LYS A 283 -22.51 51.63 35.50
CA LYS A 283 -22.79 53.07 35.68
C LYS A 283 -24.25 53.29 36.02
N LYS A 284 -24.53 54.39 36.73
CA LYS A 284 -25.88 54.90 37.02
C LYS A 284 -26.57 55.55 35.80
N THR A 285 -25.90 55.58 34.65
CA THR A 285 -26.37 56.22 33.41
C THR A 285 -26.32 55.22 32.26
N THR A 286 -27.17 55.41 31.25
CA THR A 286 -27.09 54.67 29.99
C THR A 286 -25.76 54.94 29.28
N VAL A 287 -25.21 53.91 28.65
CA VAL A 287 -24.03 54.00 27.78
C VAL A 287 -24.32 53.39 26.42
N TRP A 288 -23.52 53.76 25.43
CA TRP A 288 -23.52 53.17 24.10
C TRP A 288 -22.17 52.53 23.86
N ILE A 289 -22.13 51.33 23.29
CA ILE A 289 -20.89 50.64 22.95
C ILE A 289 -20.70 50.54 21.44
N SER A 290 -19.46 50.68 20.97
CA SER A 290 -19.05 50.51 19.56
C SER A 290 -17.66 49.90 19.46
N SER A 291 -17.38 49.25 18.33
CA SER A 291 -16.07 48.69 17.97
C SER A 291 -15.14 49.72 17.28
N SER A 292 -15.59 50.96 17.12
CA SER A 292 -14.83 52.04 16.50
C SER A 292 -15.11 53.37 17.20
N ILE A 293 -14.09 54.21 17.30
CA ILE A 293 -14.20 55.59 17.82
C ILE A 293 -14.97 56.49 16.83
N ASP A 294 -14.87 56.19 15.53
CA ASP A 294 -15.37 57.04 14.45
C ASP A 294 -16.70 56.55 13.85
N ASN A 295 -17.06 55.28 14.08
CA ASN A 295 -18.21 54.64 13.44
C ASN A 295 -19.35 54.37 14.44
N PHE A 296 -20.49 55.04 14.22
CA PHE A 296 -21.66 55.09 15.13
C PHE A 296 -22.62 53.89 14.95
N SER A 297 -22.11 52.66 15.05
CA SER A 297 -22.94 51.47 15.20
C SER A 297 -23.06 51.15 16.69
N ASN A 298 -24.09 51.69 17.33
CA ASN A 298 -24.13 51.78 18.80
C ASN A 298 -25.15 50.80 19.39
N THR A 299 -24.66 49.87 20.21
CA THR A 299 -25.53 49.07 21.09
C THR A 299 -25.77 49.85 22.38
N LYS A 300 -27.03 50.19 22.67
CA LYS A 300 -27.44 50.91 23.89
C LYS A 300 -27.51 49.94 25.07
N ILE A 301 -26.89 50.29 26.19
CA ILE A 301 -26.96 49.55 27.45
C ILE A 301 -27.47 50.50 28.54
N ASN A 302 -28.66 50.24 29.07
CA ASN A 302 -29.22 51.03 30.17
C ASN A 302 -28.37 50.89 31.46
N ALA A 303 -28.57 51.79 32.43
CA ALA A 303 -27.95 51.68 33.75
C ALA A 303 -28.27 50.31 34.39
N GLY A 304 -27.25 49.58 34.83
CA GLY A 304 -27.39 48.21 35.36
C GLY A 304 -27.68 47.13 34.30
N GLY A 305 -27.76 47.49 33.02
CA GLY A 305 -28.12 46.58 31.92
C GLY A 305 -26.95 45.76 31.37
N GLN A 306 -27.28 44.86 30.44
CA GLN A 306 -26.32 43.98 29.78
C GLN A 306 -26.59 43.90 28.27
N ALA A 307 -25.54 43.73 27.47
CA ALA A 307 -25.63 43.48 26.03
C ALA A 307 -24.50 42.56 25.57
N ASN A 308 -24.65 41.95 24.38
CA ASN A 308 -23.57 41.20 23.76
C ASN A 308 -22.84 42.05 22.71
N ALA A 309 -21.53 41.87 22.60
CA ALA A 309 -20.66 42.59 21.68
C ALA A 309 -19.69 41.63 20.98
N ASP A 310 -19.15 42.05 19.84
CA ASP A 310 -18.10 41.29 19.15
C ASP A 310 -16.74 41.52 19.84
N CYS A 311 -16.20 40.47 20.45
CA CYS A 311 -14.93 40.49 21.17
C CYS A 311 -13.70 40.61 20.25
N ARG A 312 -13.85 40.53 18.92
CA ARG A 312 -12.71 40.53 17.97
C ARG A 312 -12.13 41.91 17.71
N SER A 313 -12.81 42.96 18.17
CA SER A 313 -12.37 44.36 18.05
C SER A 313 -12.21 44.98 19.43
N ASP A 314 -11.44 46.06 19.50
CA ASP A 314 -11.48 46.92 20.69
C ASP A 314 -12.89 47.45 20.87
N LEU A 315 -13.36 47.56 22.12
CA LEU A 315 -14.67 48.14 22.41
C LEU A 315 -14.52 49.41 23.24
N TYR A 316 -15.33 50.38 22.84
CA TYR A 316 -15.38 51.71 23.42
C TYR A 316 -16.80 51.96 23.91
N TYR A 317 -16.93 52.67 25.03
CA TYR A 317 -18.22 53.16 25.50
C TYR A 317 -18.28 54.69 25.42
N PHE A 318 -19.50 55.19 25.27
CA PHE A 318 -19.85 56.60 25.13
C PHE A 318 -21.02 56.94 26.06
N PHE A 319 -21.07 58.19 26.52
CA PHE A 319 -22.21 58.73 27.29
C PHE A 319 -23.25 59.44 26.41
N SER A 320 -23.07 59.43 25.09
CA SER A 320 -24.02 59.96 24.11
C SER A 320 -23.87 59.20 22.79
N ASP A 321 -24.96 59.09 22.05
CA ASP A 321 -25.04 58.54 20.69
C ASP A 321 -24.73 59.57 19.59
N LYS A 322 -24.29 60.78 19.95
CA LYS A 322 -23.99 61.86 19.00
C LYS A 322 -22.56 61.79 18.46
N LYS A 323 -22.40 62.12 17.18
CA LYS A 323 -21.10 62.28 16.53
C LYS A 323 -20.21 63.25 17.31
N GLY A 324 -18.98 62.83 17.61
CA GLY A 324 -18.02 63.61 18.41
C GLY A 324 -18.10 63.39 19.93
N ALA A 325 -18.96 62.48 20.41
CA ALA A 325 -18.95 62.07 21.80
C ALA A 325 -17.60 61.46 22.20
N LYS A 326 -17.12 61.80 23.41
CA LYS A 326 -15.85 61.27 23.93
C LYS A 326 -15.95 59.75 24.15
N ALA A 327 -15.06 59.01 23.50
CA ALA A 327 -14.92 57.56 23.60
C ALA A 327 -14.04 57.16 24.78
N TYR A 328 -14.37 56.05 25.44
CA TYR A 328 -13.56 55.43 26.48
C TYR A 328 -13.37 53.95 26.16
N GLN A 329 -12.14 53.51 25.90
CA GLN A 329 -11.85 52.10 25.69
C GLN A 329 -12.04 51.33 27.01
N PHE A 330 -12.79 50.24 26.97
CA PHE A 330 -12.98 49.36 28.13
C PHE A 330 -12.62 47.89 27.84
N TYR A 331 -12.34 47.58 26.57
CA TYR A 331 -12.02 46.23 26.12
C TYR A 331 -10.99 46.27 25.00
N SER A 332 -10.04 45.35 25.03
CA SER A 332 -9.05 45.16 23.98
C SER A 332 -9.38 43.90 23.16
N ALA A 333 -9.26 44.00 21.83
CA ALA A 333 -9.58 42.94 20.90
C ALA A 333 -9.00 41.58 21.33
N ASN A 334 -9.86 40.56 21.36
CA ASN A 334 -9.54 39.16 21.67
C ASN A 334 -9.00 38.92 23.09
N SER A 335 -9.13 39.87 24.03
CA SER A 335 -8.58 39.70 25.39
C SER A 335 -9.34 38.66 26.22
N SER A 336 -10.63 38.46 25.96
CA SER A 336 -11.49 37.54 26.73
C SER A 336 -12.80 37.15 26.01
N CYS A 337 -12.72 36.78 24.73
CA CYS A 337 -13.86 36.23 23.98
C CYS A 337 -14.55 35.06 24.73
N GLY A 338 -15.89 35.02 24.73
CA GLY A 338 -16.67 34.02 25.47
C GLY A 338 -16.82 34.28 26.97
N SER A 339 -16.36 35.45 27.46
CA SER A 339 -16.47 35.88 28.86
C SER A 339 -17.37 37.12 29.00
N SER A 340 -17.33 37.78 30.17
CA SER A 340 -17.96 39.08 30.41
C SER A 340 -16.94 40.22 30.59
N ALA A 341 -17.36 41.44 30.28
CA ALA A 341 -16.65 42.69 30.56
C ALA A 341 -17.59 43.68 31.24
N THR A 342 -17.04 44.53 32.11
CA THR A 342 -17.83 45.47 32.90
C THR A 342 -17.37 46.90 32.65
N ILE A 343 -18.32 47.80 32.36
CA ILE A 343 -18.11 49.24 32.31
C ILE A 343 -18.37 49.80 33.72
N ASN A 344 -17.32 50.31 34.38
CA ASN A 344 -17.37 50.86 35.74
C ASN A 344 -17.39 52.37 35.76
#